data_AF-A0AA91A625-F1
#
_entry.id   AF-A0AA91A625-F1
#
_cell.length_a   1.000
_cell.length_b   1.000
_cell.length_c   1.000
_cell.angle_alpha   90.00
_cell.angle_beta   90.00
_cell.angle_gamma   90.00
#
_symmetry.space_group_name_H-M   'P 1'
#
loop_
_entity.id
_entity.type
_entity.pdbx_description
1 polymer ?
#
loop_
_entity_poly.entity_id
_entity_poly.type
_entity_poly.pdbx_seq_one_letter_code
_entity_poly.pdbx_strand_id
1 'polypeptide(L)'
;MKKLKFHIVGLTHNDVKGREVEYAREAEGRTICLVPDDANPFDMLAVKAYDKQLFIGYVSALEGEDVRALIIARKDRNLRTRCLGSNSKEGADEKSGLQLIVEARVGVSEQEIEQARREIYDDGIYDDWHYSGPILPIDKLTRFSDCTMMLEGVINDIIQIQEQLSRDSDSPRDSDSPRDSDSAEADKNPLDADSQAALEAELRDNLEEARERLSSFMEIQRSDYSREMTQTRNRILNNLDLIDDEEIHRMGEQLYTEMGFITSSAYRERAAQSFFVEAPIAIKKKQTGTYDYKDQLDAIEKQLYAFPYSLYPTFKADPVDFLRQVFYKRVPRKMMLQLLSGIVLMIMNGRVSDVKQWGKHGNEEALLAMKAMKAVGAKPSNEVKKEKFMELVDLVIPKIAVYKKKGCPEVLVKRQSDWFPVFRLLNGWGLFNMGTPTAFCKHLAHLYEKLPPENTERAPLCKWKDLAQVKSDPFEYAALEWWKLSSDKLGSVSLERFNHYCDIVNAFKKILGATALLENVDLKEILPKQVDKEVPDSDTKNDDEMTAEDGS
;
A
#
# COMPACT_ATOMS: atom_id res chain seq x y z
N MET A 1 22.97 -25.54 -26.25
CA MET A 1 23.32 -24.14 -25.94
C MET A 1 22.05 -23.40 -25.57
N LYS A 2 21.95 -22.91 -24.34
CA LYS A 2 20.77 -22.16 -23.86
C LYS A 2 20.75 -20.77 -24.52
N LYS A 3 19.55 -20.27 -24.80
CA LYS A 3 19.32 -18.90 -25.31
C LYS A 3 18.54 -18.16 -24.24
N LEU A 4 19.02 -16.98 -23.87
CA LEU A 4 18.32 -16.10 -22.93
C LEU A 4 17.84 -14.86 -23.66
N LYS A 5 16.61 -14.43 -23.34
CA LYS A 5 16.02 -13.21 -23.87
C LYS A 5 16.08 -12.13 -22.79
N PHE A 6 16.34 -10.90 -23.21
CA PHE A 6 16.39 -9.71 -22.37
C PHE A 6 15.67 -8.56 -23.05
N HIS A 7 15.28 -7.56 -22.28
CA HIS A 7 14.50 -6.42 -22.74
C HIS A 7 15.29 -5.13 -22.60
N ILE A 8 15.35 -4.35 -23.68
CA ILE A 8 15.98 -3.03 -23.70
C ILE A 8 14.89 -1.97 -23.59
N VAL A 9 14.96 -1.19 -22.53
CA VAL A 9 13.99 -0.14 -22.18
C VAL A 9 14.62 1.25 -22.26
N GLY A 10 13.77 2.28 -22.22
CA GLY A 10 14.22 3.68 -22.17
C GLY A 10 14.63 4.26 -23.52
N LEU A 11 14.21 3.67 -24.64
CA LEU A 11 14.49 4.18 -25.99
C LEU A 11 14.09 5.66 -26.16
N THR A 12 13.04 6.08 -25.46
CA THR A 12 12.48 7.44 -25.47
C THR A 12 13.34 8.51 -24.78
N HIS A 13 14.49 8.12 -24.21
CA HIS A 13 15.33 9.00 -23.40
C HIS A 13 16.77 9.16 -23.92
N ASN A 14 17.16 8.41 -24.96
CA ASN A 14 18.57 8.31 -25.39
C ASN A 14 18.78 8.72 -26.86
N ASP A 15 19.85 8.26 -27.51
CA ASP A 15 20.28 8.74 -28.85
C ASP A 15 19.25 8.50 -29.96
N VAL A 16 18.30 7.58 -29.73
CA VAL A 16 17.22 7.24 -30.67
C VAL A 16 15.90 7.97 -30.37
N LYS A 17 15.92 8.89 -29.39
CA LYS A 17 14.76 9.70 -29.02
C LYS A 17 14.21 10.48 -30.23
N GLY A 18 12.90 10.51 -30.37
CA GLY A 18 12.17 11.09 -31.50
C GLY A 18 11.86 10.09 -32.62
N ARG A 19 12.69 9.07 -32.81
CA ARG A 19 12.54 8.04 -33.86
C ARG A 19 12.49 6.61 -33.31
N GLU A 20 12.03 6.46 -32.07
CA GLU A 20 12.12 5.21 -31.30
C GLU A 20 11.38 4.05 -31.97
N VAL A 21 10.17 4.30 -32.47
CA VAL A 21 9.32 3.29 -33.15
C VAL A 21 9.95 2.86 -34.48
N GLU A 22 10.45 3.81 -35.26
CA GLU A 22 11.16 3.52 -36.51
C GLU A 22 12.44 2.72 -36.24
N TYR A 23 13.24 3.17 -35.27
CA TYR A 23 14.44 2.48 -34.84
C TYR A 23 14.15 1.04 -34.41
N ALA A 24 13.10 0.82 -33.61
CA ALA A 24 12.73 -0.51 -33.14
C ALA A 24 12.43 -1.49 -34.29
N ARG A 25 11.74 -1.03 -35.34
CA ARG A 25 11.50 -1.83 -36.56
C ARG A 25 12.79 -2.13 -37.32
N GLU A 26 13.70 -1.15 -37.43
CA GLU A 26 14.96 -1.35 -38.14
C GLU A 26 16.00 -2.16 -37.35
N ALA A 27 15.86 -2.23 -36.02
CA ALA A 27 16.81 -2.86 -35.13
C ALA A 27 16.75 -4.40 -35.21
N GLU A 28 15.65 -4.97 -35.70
CA GLU A 28 15.48 -6.41 -35.82
C GLU A 28 16.64 -7.07 -36.59
N GLY A 29 17.20 -8.13 -36.03
CA GLY A 29 18.35 -8.84 -36.56
C GLY A 29 19.71 -8.18 -36.32
N ARG A 30 19.78 -6.92 -35.87
CA ARG A 30 21.04 -6.23 -35.53
C ARG A 30 21.69 -6.81 -34.27
N THR A 31 23.01 -6.60 -34.15
CA THR A 31 23.74 -6.92 -32.91
C THR A 31 23.64 -5.76 -31.93
N ILE A 32 23.18 -6.04 -30.73
CA ILE A 32 23.15 -5.08 -29.62
C ILE A 32 24.23 -5.49 -28.61
N CYS A 33 25.02 -4.53 -28.15
CA CYS A 33 26.07 -4.75 -27.16
C CYS A 33 25.62 -4.24 -25.80
N LEU A 34 25.65 -5.09 -24.79
CA LEU A 34 25.26 -4.78 -23.43
C LEU A 34 26.51 -4.58 -22.57
N VAL A 35 26.62 -3.42 -21.93
CA VAL A 35 27.83 -2.98 -21.21
C VAL A 35 27.46 -2.58 -19.78
N PRO A 36 28.13 -3.15 -18.76
CA PRO A 36 28.01 -2.74 -17.36
C PRO A 36 28.17 -1.23 -17.17
N ASP A 37 27.25 -0.59 -16.44
CA ASP A 37 27.32 0.84 -16.08
C ASP A 37 27.51 0.99 -14.57
N ASP A 38 28.72 0.70 -14.08
CA ASP A 38 29.01 0.63 -12.65
C ASP A 38 28.98 2.00 -11.95
N ALA A 39 29.04 3.09 -12.73
CA ALA A 39 28.96 4.46 -12.23
C ALA A 39 27.51 5.01 -12.21
N ASN A 40 26.50 4.18 -12.47
CA ASN A 40 25.11 4.65 -12.52
C ASN A 40 24.60 5.08 -11.14
N PRO A 41 24.15 6.34 -10.97
CA PRO A 41 23.72 6.83 -9.66
C PRO A 41 22.37 6.27 -9.22
N PHE A 42 21.58 5.68 -10.12
CA PHE A 42 20.22 5.21 -9.85
C PHE A 42 20.20 3.70 -9.58
N ASP A 43 20.60 2.88 -10.55
CA ASP A 43 20.56 1.42 -10.48
C ASP A 43 21.96 0.84 -10.38
N MET A 44 22.26 0.16 -9.28
CA MET A 44 23.56 -0.48 -9.07
C MET A 44 23.82 -1.58 -10.09
N LEU A 45 22.77 -2.13 -10.70
CA LEU A 45 22.86 -3.18 -11.71
C LEU A 45 22.59 -2.69 -13.15
N ALA A 46 22.63 -1.37 -13.39
CA ALA A 46 22.44 -0.80 -14.72
C ALA A 46 23.37 -1.40 -15.79
N VAL A 47 22.79 -1.81 -16.90
CA VAL A 47 23.53 -2.26 -18.09
C VAL A 47 23.07 -1.44 -19.29
N LYS A 48 23.99 -0.71 -19.92
CA LYS A 48 23.72 0.09 -21.12
C LYS A 48 23.66 -0.79 -22.35
N ALA A 49 22.74 -0.48 -23.26
CA ALA A 49 22.62 -1.12 -24.55
C ALA A 49 23.09 -0.19 -25.66
N TYR A 50 23.93 -0.73 -26.54
CA TYR A 50 24.51 -0.03 -27.68
C TYR A 50 24.23 -0.73 -28.99
N ASP A 51 23.77 0.02 -30.00
CA ASP A 51 23.82 -0.39 -31.40
C ASP A 51 24.97 0.35 -32.07
N LYS A 52 26.07 -0.37 -32.32
CA LYS A 52 27.36 0.21 -32.73
C LYS A 52 27.84 1.23 -31.69
N GLN A 53 27.72 2.53 -31.99
CA GLN A 53 28.10 3.64 -31.12
C GLN A 53 26.88 4.36 -30.51
N LEU A 54 25.66 4.05 -30.98
CA LEU A 54 24.44 4.68 -30.49
C LEU A 54 24.08 4.07 -29.14
N PHE A 55 23.95 4.92 -28.13
CA PHE A 55 23.40 4.53 -26.86
C PHE A 55 21.88 4.52 -26.95
N ILE A 56 21.29 3.32 -26.94
CA ILE A 56 19.87 3.15 -27.28
C ILE A 56 18.97 2.97 -26.07
N GLY A 57 19.50 2.53 -24.94
CA GLY A 57 18.67 2.13 -23.80
C GLY A 57 19.44 1.44 -22.69
N TYR A 58 18.71 0.98 -21.69
CA TYR A 58 19.23 0.11 -20.64
C TYR A 58 18.55 -1.25 -20.71
N VAL A 59 19.21 -2.30 -20.25
CA VAL A 59 18.54 -3.55 -19.91
C VAL A 59 17.49 -3.26 -18.83
N SER A 60 16.33 -3.91 -18.90
CA SER A 60 15.32 -3.85 -17.85
C SER A 60 15.94 -4.16 -16.49
N ALA A 61 15.60 -3.37 -15.47
CA ALA A 61 16.15 -3.57 -14.14
C ALA A 61 15.74 -4.92 -13.51
N LEU A 62 14.74 -5.61 -14.05
CA LEU A 62 14.39 -6.96 -13.60
C LEU A 62 15.41 -8.00 -14.07
N GLU A 63 16.05 -7.74 -15.20
CA GLU A 63 16.95 -8.68 -15.88
C GLU A 63 18.43 -8.26 -15.76
N GLY A 64 18.70 -7.09 -15.18
CA GLY A 64 20.04 -6.55 -15.04
C GLY A 64 21.00 -7.49 -14.30
N GLU A 65 20.51 -8.16 -13.24
CA GLU A 65 21.28 -9.16 -12.50
C GLU A 65 21.69 -10.35 -13.37
N ASP A 66 20.76 -10.90 -14.16
CA ASP A 66 21.03 -12.04 -15.05
C ASP A 66 22.04 -11.69 -16.13
N VAL A 67 21.94 -10.48 -16.70
CA VAL A 67 22.92 -9.99 -17.67
C VAL A 67 24.28 -9.77 -17.03
N ARG A 68 24.34 -9.17 -15.84
CA ARG A 68 25.61 -8.97 -15.09
C ARG A 68 26.27 -10.30 -14.77
N ALA A 69 25.52 -11.25 -14.22
CA ALA A 69 25.99 -12.58 -13.89
C ALA A 69 26.54 -13.29 -15.13
N LEU A 70 25.85 -13.19 -16.27
CA LEU A 70 26.30 -13.79 -17.51
C LEU A 70 27.59 -13.15 -18.06
N ILE A 71 27.76 -11.83 -17.93
CA ILE A 71 29.01 -11.14 -18.31
C ILE A 71 30.18 -11.62 -17.44
N ILE A 72 29.98 -11.66 -16.12
CA ILE A 72 30.98 -12.11 -15.14
C ILE A 72 31.35 -13.58 -15.38
N ALA A 73 30.35 -14.47 -15.49
CA ALA A 73 30.56 -15.90 -15.71
C ALA A 73 31.35 -16.18 -17.00
N ARG A 74 31.14 -15.38 -18.05
CA ARG A 74 31.89 -15.47 -19.31
C ARG A 74 33.29 -14.86 -19.24
N LYS A 75 33.64 -14.18 -18.15
CA LYS A 75 34.88 -13.42 -17.98
C LYS A 75 35.09 -12.39 -19.10
N ASP A 76 33.99 -11.82 -19.58
CA ASP A 76 33.98 -10.84 -20.67
C ASP A 76 33.71 -9.43 -20.08
N ARG A 77 33.87 -8.39 -20.90
CA ARG A 77 33.57 -6.99 -20.52
C ARG A 77 32.19 -6.54 -20.97
N ASN A 78 31.57 -7.28 -21.89
CA ASN A 78 30.26 -6.96 -22.45
C ASN A 78 29.54 -8.25 -22.87
N LEU A 79 28.25 -8.13 -23.15
CA LEU A 79 27.44 -9.21 -23.72
C LEU A 79 26.91 -8.80 -25.09
N ARG A 80 27.27 -9.56 -26.12
CA ARG A 80 26.73 -9.38 -27.46
C ARG A 80 25.45 -10.17 -27.63
N THR A 81 24.39 -9.51 -28.05
CA THR A 81 23.05 -10.07 -28.27
C THR A 81 22.57 -9.79 -29.67
N ARG A 82 21.52 -10.49 -30.11
CA ARG A 82 20.83 -10.24 -31.38
C ARG A 82 19.43 -9.74 -31.11
N CYS A 83 19.04 -8.61 -31.70
CA CYS A 83 17.68 -8.11 -31.61
C CYS A 83 16.72 -9.05 -32.35
N LEU A 84 15.68 -9.49 -31.66
CA LEU A 84 14.62 -10.35 -32.21
C LEU A 84 13.39 -9.55 -32.65
N GLY A 85 13.26 -8.30 -32.20
CA GLY A 85 12.11 -7.45 -32.49
C GLY A 85 11.82 -6.51 -31.32
N SER A 86 10.59 -6.01 -31.28
CA SER A 86 10.13 -5.07 -30.26
C SER A 86 8.69 -5.37 -29.84
N ASN A 87 8.32 -4.97 -28.62
CA ASN A 87 6.94 -4.93 -28.17
C ASN A 87 6.65 -3.59 -27.45
N SER A 88 5.38 -3.29 -27.24
CA SER A 88 4.89 -2.07 -26.59
C SER A 88 3.71 -2.42 -25.69
N LYS A 89 3.51 -1.63 -24.62
CA LYS A 89 2.42 -1.84 -23.64
C LYS A 89 1.02 -1.60 -24.24
N GLU A 90 0.91 -0.79 -25.28
CA GLU A 90 -0.38 -0.38 -25.89
C GLU A 90 -0.50 -0.86 -27.36
N GLY A 91 0.45 -1.69 -27.84
CA GLY A 91 0.48 -2.22 -29.20
C GLY A 91 1.66 -1.70 -30.02
N ALA A 92 2.00 -2.42 -31.10
CA ALA A 92 3.28 -2.31 -31.84
C ALA A 92 3.65 -0.93 -32.39
N ASP A 93 2.71 0.03 -32.44
CA ASP A 93 2.88 1.35 -33.05
C ASP A 93 2.96 2.51 -32.04
N GLU A 94 2.81 2.24 -30.74
CA GLU A 94 2.82 3.30 -29.72
C GLU A 94 4.17 3.42 -29.01
N LYS A 95 4.57 4.68 -28.74
CA LYS A 95 5.83 5.03 -28.06
C LYS A 95 5.83 4.65 -26.57
N SER A 96 4.65 4.46 -25.98
CA SER A 96 4.46 4.22 -24.56
C SER A 96 4.87 2.79 -24.19
N GLY A 97 5.91 2.66 -23.37
CA GLY A 97 6.41 1.35 -22.94
C GLY A 97 7.07 0.52 -24.05
N LEU A 98 7.55 1.15 -25.13
CA LEU A 98 8.30 0.49 -26.19
C LEU A 98 9.62 -0.10 -25.65
N GLN A 99 9.86 -1.38 -25.95
CA GLN A 99 11.09 -2.08 -25.58
C GLN A 99 11.54 -3.02 -26.70
N LEU A 100 12.85 -3.27 -26.78
CA LEU A 100 13.42 -4.26 -27.71
C LEU A 100 13.61 -5.59 -27.01
N ILE A 101 13.41 -6.69 -27.72
CA ILE A 101 13.70 -8.04 -27.26
C ILE A 101 15.04 -8.44 -27.89
N VAL A 102 16.02 -8.78 -27.06
CA VAL A 102 17.35 -9.21 -27.51
C VAL A 102 17.69 -10.60 -26.98
N GLU A 103 18.32 -11.43 -27.81
CA GLU A 103 18.72 -12.80 -27.45
C GLU A 103 20.23 -12.91 -27.29
N ALA A 104 20.66 -13.50 -26.17
CA ALA A 104 22.03 -13.89 -25.91
C ALA A 104 22.20 -15.41 -26.01
N ARG A 105 23.30 -15.85 -26.64
CA ARG A 105 23.73 -17.25 -26.57
C ARG A 105 24.53 -17.49 -25.31
N VAL A 106 24.12 -18.49 -24.53
CA VAL A 106 24.77 -18.90 -23.29
C VAL A 106 25.68 -20.09 -23.56
N GLY A 107 26.98 -19.88 -23.34
CA GLY A 107 28.03 -20.89 -23.46
C GLY A 107 28.70 -21.23 -22.13
N VAL A 108 28.09 -20.84 -21.02
CA VAL A 108 28.55 -21.09 -19.63
C VAL A 108 27.51 -21.94 -18.90
N SER A 109 27.95 -22.70 -17.91
CA SER A 109 27.08 -23.54 -17.09
C SER A 109 26.22 -22.71 -16.12
N GLU A 110 25.10 -23.28 -15.66
CA GLU A 110 24.26 -22.62 -14.64
C GLU A 110 25.01 -22.43 -13.31
N GLN A 111 25.92 -23.34 -12.96
CA GLN A 111 26.76 -23.23 -11.77
C GLN A 111 27.70 -22.02 -11.85
N GLU A 112 28.28 -21.73 -13.02
CA GLU A 112 29.12 -20.55 -13.23
C GLU A 112 28.31 -19.25 -13.15
N ILE A 113 27.09 -19.24 -13.69
CA ILE A 113 26.18 -18.09 -13.60
C ILE A 113 25.78 -17.85 -12.13
N GLU A 114 25.46 -18.89 -11.39
CA GLU A 114 25.08 -18.78 -9.98
C GLU A 114 26.25 -18.35 -9.09
N GLN A 115 27.47 -18.85 -9.36
CA GLN A 115 28.67 -18.37 -8.71
C GLN A 115 28.92 -16.88 -9.01
N ALA A 116 28.77 -16.46 -10.26
CA ALA A 116 28.88 -15.06 -10.65
C ALA A 116 27.83 -14.18 -9.96
N ARG A 117 26.58 -14.64 -9.79
CA ARG A 117 25.54 -13.89 -9.05
C ARG A 117 25.95 -13.57 -7.62
N ARG A 118 26.62 -14.50 -6.93
CA ARG A 118 27.11 -14.30 -5.56
C ARG A 118 28.20 -13.23 -5.47
N GLU A 119 28.95 -13.02 -6.56
CA GLU A 119 30.03 -12.04 -6.64
C GLU A 119 29.55 -10.63 -7.04
N ILE A 120 28.28 -10.47 -7.44
CA ILE A 120 27.72 -9.17 -7.87
C ILE A 120 27.58 -8.19 -6.70
N TYR A 121 27.22 -8.68 -5.51
CA TYR A 121 26.83 -7.83 -4.39
C TYR A 121 27.96 -7.71 -3.38
N ASP A 122 28.31 -6.47 -3.05
CA ASP A 122 29.12 -6.14 -1.88
C ASP A 122 28.20 -5.71 -0.73
N ASP A 123 27.82 -6.69 0.10
CA ASP A 123 26.99 -6.44 1.28
C ASP A 123 27.78 -5.75 2.42
N GLY A 124 29.09 -5.57 2.28
CA GLY A 124 29.95 -4.92 3.28
C GLY A 124 29.57 -3.46 3.57
N ILE A 125 28.84 -2.80 2.66
CA ILE A 125 28.28 -1.46 2.89
C ILE A 125 27.31 -1.42 4.11
N TYR A 126 26.74 -2.55 4.50
CA TYR A 126 25.83 -2.65 5.63
C TYR A 126 26.50 -3.06 6.94
N ASP A 127 27.80 -3.42 6.94
CA ASP A 127 28.48 -4.01 8.10
C ASP A 127 28.51 -3.08 9.31
N ASP A 128 28.67 -1.78 9.09
CA ASP A 128 28.69 -0.76 10.14
C ASP A 128 27.29 -0.30 10.56
N TRP A 129 26.24 -0.78 9.88
CA TRP A 129 24.87 -0.39 10.17
C TRP A 129 24.20 -1.36 11.14
N HIS A 130 23.63 -0.82 12.23
CA HIS A 130 22.93 -1.60 13.24
C HIS A 130 21.55 -1.01 13.54
N TYR A 131 20.54 -1.87 13.59
CA TYR A 131 19.18 -1.53 13.99
C TYR A 131 18.84 -2.17 15.33
N SER A 132 18.59 -1.35 16.34
CA SER A 132 18.25 -1.79 17.69
C SER A 132 16.75 -1.81 17.99
N GLY A 133 15.91 -1.43 17.03
CA GLY A 133 14.46 -1.40 17.18
C GLY A 133 13.79 -2.77 17.00
N PRO A 134 12.48 -2.86 17.25
CA PRO A 134 11.71 -4.08 17.02
C PRO A 134 11.57 -4.37 15.53
N ILE A 135 11.49 -5.66 15.18
CA ILE A 135 10.99 -6.11 13.88
C ILE A 135 9.47 -6.16 13.97
N LEU A 136 8.80 -5.28 13.25
CA LEU A 136 7.34 -5.19 13.28
C LEU A 136 6.72 -6.21 12.33
N PRO A 137 5.61 -6.88 12.72
CA PRO A 137 4.92 -7.84 11.88
C PRO A 137 4.14 -7.11 10.79
N ILE A 138 4.82 -6.79 9.70
CA ILE A 138 4.20 -6.24 8.49
C ILE A 138 3.61 -7.42 7.73
N ASP A 139 2.31 -7.68 7.89
CA ASP A 139 1.61 -8.89 7.41
C ASP A 139 1.92 -9.26 5.94
N LYS A 140 2.16 -8.26 5.07
CA LYS A 140 2.49 -8.48 3.65
C LYS A 140 3.92 -8.98 3.39
N LEU A 141 4.84 -8.81 4.35
CA LEU A 141 6.23 -9.29 4.23
C LEU A 141 6.48 -10.57 5.02
N THR A 142 5.72 -10.84 6.08
CA THR A 142 5.96 -11.99 6.98
C THR A 142 5.67 -13.33 6.32
N ARG A 143 4.73 -13.41 5.37
CA ARG A 143 4.33 -14.66 4.70
C ARG A 143 5.23 -15.10 3.54
N PHE A 144 6.23 -14.29 3.18
CA PHE A 144 7.01 -14.52 1.96
C PHE A 144 7.83 -15.81 1.95
N SER A 145 8.57 -16.10 3.04
CA SER A 145 9.56 -17.19 3.04
C SER A 145 8.89 -18.55 2.85
N ASP A 146 7.84 -18.82 3.62
CA ASP A 146 7.18 -20.12 3.62
C ASP A 146 6.44 -20.35 2.31
N CYS A 147 5.67 -19.37 1.83
CA CYS A 147 4.94 -19.46 0.57
C CYS A 147 5.87 -19.69 -0.63
N THR A 148 7.04 -19.04 -0.65
CA THR A 148 8.00 -19.17 -1.75
C THR A 148 8.68 -20.53 -1.77
N MET A 149 9.18 -20.99 -0.62
CA MET A 149 9.85 -22.29 -0.53
C MET A 149 8.91 -23.43 -0.91
N MET A 150 7.67 -23.36 -0.45
CA MET A 150 6.61 -24.30 -0.80
C MET A 150 6.31 -24.30 -2.29
N LEU A 151 6.18 -23.12 -2.91
CA LEU A 151 5.92 -23.01 -4.34
C LEU A 151 7.07 -23.59 -5.18
N GLU A 152 8.31 -23.32 -4.80
CA GLU A 152 9.47 -23.82 -5.53
C GLU A 152 9.65 -25.33 -5.37
N GLY A 153 9.29 -25.88 -4.21
CA GLY A 153 9.24 -27.32 -3.99
C GLY A 153 8.30 -27.99 -5.00
N VAL A 154 7.04 -27.57 -5.04
CA VAL A 154 6.04 -28.19 -5.95
C VAL A 154 6.41 -28.00 -7.42
N ILE A 155 6.96 -26.84 -7.81
CA ILE A 155 7.47 -26.61 -9.17
C ILE A 155 8.57 -27.61 -9.53
N ASN A 156 9.52 -27.85 -8.63
CA ASN A 156 10.61 -28.80 -8.89
C ASN A 156 10.10 -30.24 -8.97
N ASP A 157 9.11 -30.60 -8.15
CA ASP A 157 8.49 -31.93 -8.18
C ASP A 157 7.74 -32.16 -9.51
N ILE A 158 7.00 -31.17 -9.99
CA ILE A 158 6.35 -31.20 -11.32
C ILE A 158 7.37 -31.46 -12.42
N ILE A 159 8.46 -30.68 -12.46
CA ILE A 159 9.52 -30.81 -13.47
C ILE A 159 10.11 -32.22 -13.43
N GLN A 160 10.39 -32.75 -12.23
CA GLN A 160 10.93 -34.10 -12.08
C GLN A 160 9.96 -35.19 -12.57
N ILE A 161 8.67 -35.08 -12.24
CA ILE A 161 7.65 -36.04 -12.69
C ILE A 161 7.49 -36.00 -14.22
N GLN A 162 7.46 -34.81 -14.82
CA GLN A 162 7.37 -34.66 -16.27
C GLN A 162 8.61 -35.24 -16.98
N GLU A 163 9.80 -35.06 -16.41
CA GLU A 163 11.03 -35.70 -16.92
C GLU A 163 10.96 -37.24 -16.84
N GLN A 164 10.42 -37.80 -15.76
CA GLN A 164 10.24 -39.25 -15.61
C GLN A 164 9.27 -39.81 -16.65
N LEU A 165 8.09 -39.19 -16.80
CA LEU A 165 7.10 -39.59 -17.79
C LEU A 165 7.61 -39.47 -19.24
N SER A 166 8.45 -38.47 -19.52
CA SER A 166 9.05 -38.27 -20.84
C SER A 166 10.10 -39.34 -21.17
N ARG A 167 10.95 -39.73 -20.20
CA ARG A 167 11.98 -40.78 -20.40
C ARG A 167 11.38 -42.14 -20.75
N ASP A 168 10.19 -42.42 -20.24
CA ASP A 168 9.50 -43.67 -20.46
C ASP A 168 8.76 -43.73 -21.81
N SER A 169 8.28 -42.58 -22.27
CA SER A 169 7.64 -42.41 -23.58
C SER A 169 8.62 -42.63 -24.75
N ASP A 170 9.90 -42.31 -24.54
CA ASP A 170 10.98 -42.44 -25.53
C ASP A 170 11.64 -43.84 -25.59
N SER A 171 11.16 -44.82 -24.80
CA SER A 171 11.66 -46.21 -24.91
C SER A 171 11.12 -46.87 -26.19
N PRO A 172 11.97 -47.32 -27.13
CA PRO A 172 11.52 -47.88 -28.40
C PRO A 172 10.69 -49.15 -28.19
N ARG A 173 9.39 -49.08 -28.46
CA ARG A 173 8.55 -50.26 -28.74
C ARG A 173 8.81 -50.75 -30.16
N ASP A 174 10.04 -51.11 -30.48
CA ASP A 174 10.35 -51.77 -31.75
C ASP A 174 11.55 -52.70 -31.57
N SER A 175 11.27 -54.00 -31.54
CA SER A 175 12.07 -55.03 -32.23
C SER A 175 11.39 -56.40 -32.10
N ASP A 176 10.42 -56.67 -32.98
CA ASP A 176 10.26 -58.02 -33.52
C ASP A 176 11.50 -58.32 -34.39
N SER A 177 12.59 -58.80 -33.79
CA SER A 177 13.65 -59.54 -34.49
C SER A 177 14.55 -60.30 -33.51
N PRO A 178 14.74 -61.62 -33.69
CA PRO A 178 15.59 -62.40 -32.81
C PRO A 178 17.04 -62.30 -33.30
N ARG A 179 17.96 -61.83 -32.46
CA ARG A 179 19.39 -62.17 -32.59
C ARG A 179 20.16 -61.92 -31.31
N ASP A 180 20.87 -62.98 -30.93
CA ASP A 180 21.80 -63.11 -29.83
C ASP A 180 22.89 -62.03 -29.85
N SER A 181 23.20 -61.42 -28.70
CA SER A 181 24.56 -61.08 -28.29
C SER A 181 24.60 -60.58 -26.85
N ASP A 182 25.42 -61.24 -26.04
CA ASP A 182 25.79 -60.85 -24.68
C ASP A 182 26.44 -59.45 -24.63
N SER A 183 25.78 -58.51 -23.95
CA SER A 183 26.43 -57.35 -23.33
C SER A 183 25.50 -56.79 -22.26
N ALA A 184 26.03 -56.61 -21.05
CA ALA A 184 25.32 -56.08 -19.89
C ALA A 184 24.87 -54.63 -20.13
N GLU A 185 23.70 -54.45 -20.72
CA GLU A 185 22.99 -53.18 -20.70
C GLU A 185 22.13 -53.11 -19.44
N ALA A 186 22.26 -51.97 -18.76
CA ALA A 186 21.56 -51.66 -17.53
C ALA A 186 20.03 -51.76 -17.73
N ASP A 187 19.41 -52.42 -16.76
CA ASP A 187 17.98 -52.57 -16.50
C ASP A 187 17.21 -51.24 -16.72
N LYS A 188 16.67 -51.04 -17.93
CA LYS A 188 15.69 -50.00 -18.25
C LYS A 188 14.35 -50.69 -18.51
N ASN A 189 13.72 -51.17 -17.46
CA ASN A 189 12.33 -51.58 -17.56
C ASN A 189 11.46 -50.31 -17.65
N PRO A 190 10.56 -50.20 -18.65
CA PRO A 190 9.54 -49.17 -18.66
C PRO A 190 8.74 -49.21 -17.36
N LEU A 191 8.31 -48.06 -16.83
CA LEU A 191 7.37 -48.00 -15.71
C LEU A 191 6.17 -48.89 -16.03
N ASP A 192 5.77 -49.71 -15.06
CA ASP A 192 4.52 -50.46 -15.19
C ASP A 192 3.33 -49.48 -15.20
N ALA A 193 2.21 -49.93 -15.78
CA ALA A 193 1.05 -49.07 -15.99
C ALA A 193 0.45 -48.49 -14.69
N ASP A 194 0.59 -49.21 -13.57
CA ASP A 194 0.10 -48.74 -12.27
C ASP A 194 1.02 -47.64 -11.71
N SER A 195 2.34 -47.77 -11.88
CA SER A 195 3.33 -46.74 -11.55
C SER A 195 3.17 -45.48 -12.42
N GLN A 196 2.91 -45.63 -13.71
CA GLN A 196 2.64 -44.48 -14.61
C GLN A 196 1.35 -43.75 -14.20
N ALA A 197 0.26 -44.49 -13.95
CA ALA A 197 -1.01 -43.90 -13.53
C ALA A 197 -0.90 -43.17 -12.17
N ALA A 198 -0.06 -43.68 -11.26
CA ALA A 198 0.24 -43.03 -9.99
C ALA A 198 1.00 -41.70 -10.19
N LEU A 199 2.04 -41.69 -11.03
CA LEU A 199 2.81 -40.47 -11.36
C LEU A 199 1.94 -39.42 -12.07
N GLU A 200 1.06 -39.84 -12.99
CA GLU A 200 0.12 -38.93 -13.64
C GLU A 200 -0.91 -38.35 -12.66
N ALA A 201 -1.32 -39.11 -11.62
CA ALA A 201 -2.18 -38.60 -10.57
C ALA A 201 -1.45 -37.60 -9.68
N GLU A 202 -0.21 -37.91 -9.26
CA GLU A 202 0.64 -37.01 -8.49
C GLU A 202 0.94 -35.72 -9.26
N LEU A 203 1.18 -35.80 -10.58
CA LEU A 203 1.36 -34.63 -11.44
C LEU A 203 0.13 -33.72 -11.42
N ARG A 204 -1.09 -34.28 -11.49
CA ARG A 204 -2.33 -33.49 -11.45
C ARG A 204 -2.49 -32.77 -10.11
N ASP A 205 -2.24 -33.46 -9.00
CA ASP A 205 -2.34 -32.89 -7.66
C ASP A 205 -1.30 -31.77 -7.47
N ASN A 206 -0.06 -32.00 -7.91
CA ASN A 206 1.02 -31.00 -7.85
C ASN A 206 0.74 -29.78 -8.72
N LEU A 207 0.19 -29.98 -9.93
CA LEU A 207 -0.21 -28.86 -10.81
C LEU A 207 -1.28 -27.99 -10.14
N GLU A 208 -2.28 -28.59 -9.50
CA GLU A 208 -3.31 -27.83 -8.78
C GLU A 208 -2.72 -27.05 -7.59
N GLU A 209 -1.88 -27.70 -6.78
CA GLU A 209 -1.17 -27.04 -5.68
C GLU A 209 -0.28 -25.89 -6.18
N ALA A 210 0.39 -26.06 -7.32
CA ALA A 210 1.19 -25.01 -7.94
C ALA A 210 0.34 -23.80 -8.35
N ARG A 211 -0.86 -24.00 -8.92
CA ARG A 211 -1.78 -22.90 -9.27
C ARG A 211 -2.22 -22.11 -8.03
N GLU A 212 -2.60 -22.79 -6.95
CA GLU A 212 -3.01 -22.14 -5.70
C GLU A 212 -1.86 -21.32 -5.08
N ARG A 213 -0.66 -21.91 -5.07
CA ARG A 213 0.53 -21.27 -4.53
C ARG A 213 1.03 -20.12 -5.40
N LEU A 214 0.99 -20.25 -6.72
CA LEU A 214 1.29 -19.15 -7.65
C LEU A 214 0.33 -17.99 -7.44
N SER A 215 -0.97 -18.26 -7.25
CA SER A 215 -1.96 -17.23 -6.96
C SER A 215 -1.63 -16.46 -5.67
N SER A 216 -1.23 -17.18 -4.62
CA SER A 216 -0.77 -16.55 -3.37
C SER A 216 0.53 -15.77 -3.55
N PHE A 217 1.49 -16.30 -4.32
CA PHE A 217 2.75 -15.63 -4.63
C PHE A 217 2.52 -14.31 -5.38
N MET A 218 1.57 -14.28 -6.33
CA MET A 218 1.21 -13.08 -7.09
C MET A 218 0.73 -11.93 -6.21
N GLU A 219 0.07 -12.19 -5.09
CA GLU A 219 -0.34 -11.15 -4.14
C GLU A 219 0.83 -10.67 -3.27
N ILE A 220 1.66 -11.60 -2.78
CA ILE A 220 2.78 -11.28 -1.90
C ILE A 220 3.88 -10.52 -2.65
N GLN A 221 4.19 -10.94 -3.87
CA GLN A 221 5.30 -10.40 -4.64
C GLN A 221 5.18 -8.89 -4.87
N ARG A 222 3.96 -8.36 -4.99
CA ARG A 222 3.72 -6.93 -5.23
C ARG A 222 4.19 -6.01 -4.11
N SER A 223 4.39 -6.57 -2.91
CA SER A 223 4.76 -5.80 -1.72
C SER A 223 6.24 -5.94 -1.35
N ASP A 224 6.97 -6.94 -1.85
CA ASP A 224 8.37 -7.11 -1.45
C ASP A 224 9.34 -6.54 -2.53
N TYR A 225 10.04 -5.47 -2.17
CA TYR A 225 10.99 -4.77 -3.05
C TYR A 225 12.44 -5.22 -2.82
N SER A 226 12.65 -6.30 -2.04
CA SER A 226 13.98 -6.81 -1.75
C SER A 226 14.67 -7.40 -2.98
N ARG A 227 15.99 -7.48 -2.87
CA ARG A 227 16.83 -8.24 -3.80
C ARG A 227 16.35 -9.68 -3.95
N GLU A 228 16.14 -10.37 -2.84
CA GLU A 228 15.79 -11.79 -2.79
C GLU A 228 14.45 -12.06 -3.47
N MET A 229 13.45 -11.18 -3.30
CA MET A 229 12.20 -11.31 -4.02
C MET A 229 12.41 -11.16 -5.53
N THR A 230 13.25 -10.23 -5.99
CA THR A 230 13.56 -10.10 -7.42
C THR A 230 14.21 -11.36 -7.97
N GLN A 231 15.18 -11.94 -7.25
CA GLN A 231 15.81 -13.21 -7.60
C GLN A 231 14.81 -14.36 -7.64
N THR A 232 13.93 -14.46 -6.64
CA THR A 232 12.85 -15.45 -6.59
C THR A 232 11.93 -15.33 -7.79
N ARG A 233 11.46 -14.13 -8.15
CA ARG A 233 10.58 -13.95 -9.31
C ARG A 233 11.24 -14.45 -10.60
N ASN A 234 12.50 -14.09 -10.82
CA ASN A 234 13.24 -14.54 -12.01
C ASN A 234 13.42 -16.06 -12.00
N ARG A 235 13.72 -16.68 -10.85
CA ARG A 235 13.84 -18.14 -10.75
C ARG A 235 12.51 -18.85 -11.02
N ILE A 236 11.42 -18.39 -10.40
CA ILE A 236 10.09 -18.96 -10.63
C ILE A 236 9.75 -18.86 -12.11
N LEU A 237 9.85 -17.69 -12.72
CA LEU A 237 9.55 -17.50 -14.14
C LEU A 237 10.33 -18.47 -15.05
N ASN A 238 11.64 -18.60 -14.84
CA ASN A 238 12.47 -19.53 -15.61
C ASN A 238 12.05 -20.99 -15.45
N ASN A 239 11.53 -21.37 -14.27
CA ASN A 239 11.07 -22.73 -14.02
C ASN A 239 9.65 -22.97 -14.56
N LEU A 240 8.78 -21.96 -14.56
CA LEU A 240 7.44 -22.09 -15.13
C LEU A 240 7.49 -22.39 -16.64
N ASP A 241 8.48 -21.86 -17.36
CA ASP A 241 8.73 -22.16 -18.77
C ASP A 241 9.08 -23.64 -19.05
N LEU A 242 9.42 -24.42 -18.01
CA LEU A 242 9.75 -25.84 -18.12
C LEU A 242 8.54 -26.76 -17.86
N ILE A 243 7.43 -26.20 -17.35
CA ILE A 243 6.25 -26.97 -17.00
C ILE A 243 5.32 -27.03 -18.20
N ASP A 244 5.03 -28.23 -18.69
CA ASP A 244 4.02 -28.42 -19.74
C ASP A 244 2.59 -28.31 -19.19
N ASP A 245 2.14 -27.08 -18.93
CA ASP A 245 0.76 -26.74 -18.54
C ASP A 245 0.35 -25.33 -19.02
N GLU A 246 -0.77 -25.25 -19.74
CA GLU A 246 -1.24 -24.01 -20.39
C GLU A 246 -1.58 -22.90 -19.39
N GLU A 247 -2.21 -23.23 -18.26
CA GLU A 247 -2.61 -22.21 -17.30
C GLU A 247 -1.46 -21.79 -16.40
N ILE A 248 -0.52 -22.68 -16.08
CA ILE A 248 0.74 -22.29 -15.42
C ILE A 248 1.51 -21.31 -16.31
N HIS A 249 1.61 -21.55 -17.62
CA HIS A 249 2.20 -20.60 -18.56
C HIS A 249 1.47 -19.25 -18.56
N ARG A 250 0.14 -19.24 -18.60
CA ARG A 250 -0.67 -18.01 -18.49
C ARG A 250 -0.40 -17.24 -17.20
N MET A 251 -0.27 -17.94 -16.07
CA MET A 251 0.11 -17.31 -14.79
C MET A 251 1.54 -16.77 -14.82
N GLY A 252 2.47 -17.47 -15.48
CA GLY A 252 3.83 -17.02 -15.75
C GLY A 252 3.88 -15.74 -16.57
N GLU A 253 3.09 -15.65 -17.65
CA GLU A 253 2.95 -14.42 -18.44
C GLU A 253 2.39 -13.25 -17.63
N GLN A 254 1.42 -13.52 -16.75
CA GLN A 254 0.89 -12.51 -15.84
C GLN A 254 1.96 -12.04 -14.85
N LEU A 255 2.71 -12.97 -14.24
CA LEU A 255 3.82 -12.64 -13.33
C LEU A 255 4.87 -11.79 -14.04
N TYR A 256 5.27 -12.19 -15.24
CA TYR A 256 6.22 -11.46 -16.08
C TYR A 256 5.75 -10.03 -16.36
N THR A 257 4.47 -9.90 -16.74
CA THR A 257 3.83 -8.61 -16.98
C THR A 257 3.85 -7.74 -15.71
N GLU A 258 3.42 -8.28 -14.57
CA GLU A 258 3.41 -7.58 -13.28
C GLU A 258 4.80 -7.15 -12.81
N MET A 259 5.83 -7.98 -13.04
CA MET A 259 7.22 -7.58 -12.76
C MET A 259 7.56 -6.28 -13.49
N GLY A 260 7.23 -6.19 -14.78
CA GLY A 260 7.41 -5.00 -15.61
C GLY A 260 6.65 -3.75 -15.13
N PHE A 261 5.71 -3.91 -14.20
CA PHE A 261 4.96 -2.84 -13.55
C PHE A 261 5.36 -2.58 -12.09
N ILE A 262 6.20 -3.40 -11.47
CA ILE A 262 6.51 -3.22 -10.04
C ILE A 262 7.24 -1.91 -9.75
N THR A 263 7.96 -1.39 -10.75
CA THR A 263 8.62 -0.07 -10.71
C THR A 263 7.72 1.07 -11.19
N SER A 264 6.52 0.77 -11.69
CA SER A 264 5.53 1.79 -12.09
C SER A 264 5.07 2.62 -10.89
N SER A 265 4.59 3.84 -11.16
CA SER A 265 4.09 4.73 -10.11
C SER A 265 2.89 4.13 -9.38
N ALA A 266 1.92 3.55 -10.10
CA ALA A 266 0.69 3.02 -9.52
C ALA A 266 0.94 1.87 -8.51
N TYR A 267 1.82 0.92 -8.86
CA TYR A 267 2.18 -0.17 -7.95
C TYR A 267 2.92 0.33 -6.72
N ARG A 268 3.87 1.25 -6.91
CA ARG A 268 4.62 1.86 -5.79
C ARG A 268 3.73 2.69 -4.88
N GLU A 269 2.76 3.42 -5.42
CA GLU A 269 1.79 4.20 -4.63
C GLU A 269 0.94 3.28 -3.75
N ARG A 270 0.41 2.18 -4.32
CA ARG A 270 -0.35 1.18 -3.57
C ARG A 270 0.51 0.50 -2.48
N ALA A 271 1.75 0.14 -2.81
CA ALA A 271 2.67 -0.45 -1.85
C ALA A 271 3.03 0.53 -0.72
N ALA A 272 3.31 1.79 -1.05
CA ALA A 272 3.60 2.84 -0.07
C ALA A 272 2.41 3.08 0.87
N GLN A 273 1.18 3.12 0.33
CA GLN A 273 -0.03 3.26 1.14
C GLN A 273 -0.16 2.07 2.11
N SER A 274 0.11 0.86 1.62
CA SER A 274 0.05 -0.32 2.46
C SER A 274 1.10 -0.33 3.56
N PHE A 275 2.35 0.05 3.27
CA PHE A 275 3.42 0.07 4.25
C PHE A 275 3.33 1.21 5.25
N PHE A 276 3.00 2.41 4.81
CA PHE A 276 3.18 3.62 5.60
C PHE A 276 1.88 4.20 6.15
N VAL A 277 0.73 3.67 5.71
CA VAL A 277 -0.59 4.02 6.24
C VAL A 277 -1.27 2.80 6.85
N GLU A 278 -1.57 1.77 6.06
CA GLU A 278 -2.39 0.63 6.50
C GLU A 278 -1.69 -0.21 7.57
N ALA A 279 -0.42 -0.60 7.35
CA ALA A 279 0.33 -1.44 8.28
C ALA A 279 0.47 -0.79 9.67
N PRO A 280 0.91 0.47 9.81
CA PRO A 280 0.95 1.11 11.13
C PRO A 280 -0.44 1.23 11.80
N ILE A 281 -1.54 1.41 11.05
CA ILE A 281 -2.90 1.38 11.61
C ILE A 281 -3.22 -0.03 12.15
N ALA A 282 -2.96 -1.06 11.35
CA ALA A 282 -3.23 -2.44 11.72
C ALA A 282 -2.41 -2.88 12.94
N ILE A 283 -1.13 -2.50 12.98
CA ILE A 283 -0.24 -2.81 14.11
C ILE A 283 -0.71 -2.07 15.37
N LYS A 284 -1.06 -0.77 15.28
CA LYS A 284 -1.63 -0.01 16.42
C LYS A 284 -2.90 -0.66 16.97
N LYS A 285 -3.81 -1.11 16.11
CA LYS A 285 -5.05 -1.81 16.54
C LYS A 285 -4.77 -3.12 17.29
N LYS A 286 -3.70 -3.84 16.91
CA LYS A 286 -3.31 -5.12 17.52
C LYS A 286 -2.43 -4.93 18.79
N GLN A 287 -1.79 -3.78 18.98
CA GLN A 287 -0.95 -3.50 20.15
C GLN A 287 -1.81 -3.31 21.41
N THR A 288 -1.85 -4.34 22.25
CA THR A 288 -2.52 -4.35 23.57
C THR A 288 -1.54 -4.28 24.76
N GLY A 289 -0.23 -4.12 24.51
CA GLY A 289 0.82 -4.27 25.53
C GLY A 289 1.85 -3.12 25.62
N THR A 290 2.38 -2.96 26.84
CA THR A 290 3.23 -1.89 27.41
C THR A 290 4.73 -1.98 27.07
N TYR A 291 5.12 -2.12 25.80
CA TYR A 291 6.52 -1.89 25.41
C TYR A 291 6.64 -0.55 24.71
N ASP A 292 7.04 0.46 25.48
CA ASP A 292 7.17 1.84 25.03
C ASP A 292 8.62 2.08 24.57
N TYR A 293 8.84 2.21 23.26
CA TYR A 293 10.16 2.50 22.69
C TYR A 293 10.52 3.98 22.75
N LYS A 294 9.72 4.83 23.43
CA LYS A 294 9.92 6.29 23.51
C LYS A 294 11.35 6.70 23.84
N ASP A 295 11.98 6.05 24.82
CA ASP A 295 13.33 6.40 25.26
C ASP A 295 14.43 6.02 24.25
N GLN A 296 14.11 5.18 23.27
CA GLN A 296 15.03 4.71 22.23
C GLN A 296 14.75 5.34 20.86
N LEU A 297 13.67 6.10 20.70
CA LEU A 297 13.26 6.65 19.39
C LEU A 297 14.35 7.51 18.75
N ASP A 298 15.02 8.38 19.53
CA ASP A 298 16.09 9.23 18.99
C ASP A 298 17.31 8.42 18.51
N ALA A 299 17.65 7.33 19.20
CA ALA A 299 18.74 6.44 18.81
C ALA A 299 18.38 5.65 17.55
N ILE A 300 17.16 5.11 17.50
CA ILE A 300 16.65 4.39 16.33
C ILE A 300 16.55 5.33 15.12
N GLU A 301 16.06 6.56 15.28
CA GLU A 301 15.97 7.52 14.18
C GLU A 301 17.37 7.86 13.62
N LYS A 302 18.38 8.03 14.49
CA LYS A 302 19.79 8.19 14.05
C LYS A 302 20.28 6.97 13.27
N GLN A 303 19.95 5.75 13.69
CA GLN A 303 20.27 4.53 12.94
C GLN A 303 19.61 4.56 11.56
N LEU A 304 18.34 4.97 11.45
CA LEU A 304 17.67 5.09 10.15
C LEU A 304 18.35 6.10 9.23
N TYR A 305 18.79 7.26 9.75
CA TYR A 305 19.59 8.22 8.98
C TYR A 305 20.95 7.66 8.53
N ALA A 306 21.56 6.79 9.32
CA ALA A 306 22.82 6.13 8.99
C ALA A 306 22.66 4.96 8.00
N PHE A 307 21.43 4.56 7.65
CA PHE A 307 21.21 3.51 6.66
C PHE A 307 21.84 3.90 5.31
N PRO A 308 22.56 2.97 4.64
CA PRO A 308 23.21 3.26 3.36
C PRO A 308 22.32 3.89 2.30
N TYR A 309 22.94 4.58 1.32
CA TYR A 309 22.24 5.25 0.21
C TYR A 309 21.24 6.35 0.60
N SER A 310 21.26 6.81 1.86
CA SER A 310 20.34 7.84 2.35
C SER A 310 18.87 7.49 2.12
N LEU A 311 18.51 6.21 2.29
CA LEU A 311 17.14 5.75 2.04
C LEU A 311 16.13 6.37 3.02
N TYR A 312 16.46 6.56 4.30
CA TYR A 312 15.54 7.22 5.23
C TYR A 312 15.29 8.71 4.88
N PRO A 313 16.31 9.53 4.56
CA PRO A 313 16.09 10.84 3.95
C PRO A 313 15.23 10.81 2.67
N THR A 314 15.44 9.81 1.81
CA THR A 314 14.63 9.62 0.60
C THR A 314 13.17 9.36 0.96
N PHE A 315 12.89 8.52 1.95
CA PHE A 315 11.54 8.30 2.48
C PHE A 315 10.89 9.59 2.96
N LYS A 316 11.63 10.42 3.71
CA LYS A 316 11.13 11.73 4.16
C LYS A 316 10.89 12.70 3.01
N ALA A 317 11.62 12.57 1.90
CA ALA A 317 11.30 13.34 0.70
C ALA A 317 10.02 12.80 0.05
N ASP A 318 9.99 11.52 -0.29
CA ASP A 318 8.90 10.86 -1.01
C ASP A 318 8.86 9.34 -0.70
N PRO A 319 7.86 8.85 0.05
CA PRO A 319 7.71 7.42 0.36
C PRO A 319 7.55 6.51 -0.88
N VAL A 320 7.03 7.05 -1.99
CA VAL A 320 6.83 6.30 -3.23
C VAL A 320 8.14 6.20 -4.02
N ASP A 321 8.98 7.25 -4.00
CA ASP A 321 10.33 7.19 -4.58
C ASP A 321 11.27 6.32 -3.75
N PHE A 322 11.09 6.32 -2.43
CA PHE A 322 11.83 5.42 -1.53
C PHE A 322 11.73 3.96 -1.95
N LEU A 323 10.54 3.43 -2.26
CA LEU A 323 10.38 2.04 -2.70
C LEU A 323 11.11 1.76 -4.02
N ARG A 324 11.14 2.75 -4.92
CA ARG A 324 11.92 2.66 -6.16
C ARG A 324 13.41 2.58 -5.88
N GLN A 325 13.92 3.38 -4.94
CA GLN A 325 15.33 3.35 -4.54
C GLN A 325 15.69 2.04 -3.85
N VAL A 326 14.85 1.52 -2.96
CA VAL A 326 15.05 0.19 -2.32
C VAL A 326 15.26 -0.89 -3.38
N PHE A 327 14.43 -0.90 -4.43
CA PHE A 327 14.53 -1.85 -5.54
C PHE A 327 15.83 -1.69 -6.33
N TYR A 328 16.15 -0.47 -6.78
CA TYR A 328 17.34 -0.22 -7.61
C TYR A 328 18.67 -0.34 -6.84
N LYS A 329 18.64 -0.13 -5.52
CA LYS A 329 19.79 -0.37 -4.64
C LYS A 329 19.88 -1.80 -4.14
N ARG A 330 19.02 -2.71 -4.61
CA ARG A 330 19.08 -4.15 -4.34
C ARG A 330 19.22 -4.45 -2.85
N VAL A 331 18.45 -3.73 -2.03
CA VAL A 331 18.55 -3.83 -0.58
C VAL A 331 18.24 -5.28 -0.16
N PRO A 332 19.12 -5.94 0.62
CA PRO A 332 18.86 -7.27 1.13
C PRO A 332 17.58 -7.28 1.99
N ARG A 333 16.78 -8.33 1.87
CA ARG A 333 15.48 -8.45 2.53
C ARG A 333 15.56 -8.26 4.04
N LYS A 334 16.59 -8.81 4.68
CA LYS A 334 16.86 -8.63 6.12
C LYS A 334 16.98 -7.14 6.48
N MET A 335 17.77 -6.40 5.70
CA MET A 335 18.00 -4.97 5.92
C MET A 335 16.74 -4.16 5.59
N MET A 336 16.03 -4.52 4.53
CA MET A 336 14.75 -3.89 4.16
C MET A 336 13.70 -4.05 5.26
N LEU A 337 13.57 -5.23 5.86
CA LEU A 337 12.65 -5.50 6.96
C LEU A 337 12.95 -4.64 8.19
N GLN A 338 14.23 -4.50 8.55
CA GLN A 338 14.67 -3.66 9.66
C GLN A 338 14.39 -2.18 9.38
N LEU A 339 14.74 -1.71 8.18
CA LEU A 339 14.50 -0.33 7.74
C LEU A 339 13.02 0.03 7.74
N LEU A 340 12.17 -0.83 7.14
CA LEU A 340 10.71 -0.63 7.11
C LEU A 340 10.12 -0.68 8.52
N SER A 341 10.56 -1.61 9.37
CA SER A 341 10.10 -1.69 10.77
C SER A 341 10.42 -0.41 11.54
N GLY A 342 11.63 0.13 11.38
CA GLY A 342 12.01 1.39 12.01
C GLY A 342 11.21 2.58 11.49
N ILE A 343 10.99 2.67 10.17
CA ILE A 343 10.14 3.72 9.57
C ILE A 343 8.72 3.64 10.12
N VAL A 344 8.12 2.46 10.12
CA VAL A 344 6.76 2.23 10.65
C VAL A 344 6.69 2.58 12.14
N LEU A 345 7.72 2.24 12.92
CA LEU A 345 7.82 2.65 14.32
C LEU A 345 7.84 4.18 14.47
N MET A 346 8.61 4.89 13.65
CA MET A 346 8.65 6.36 13.66
C MET A 346 7.29 6.97 13.30
N ILE A 347 6.58 6.40 12.31
CA ILE A 347 5.22 6.82 11.94
C ILE A 347 4.26 6.61 13.11
N MET A 348 4.26 5.41 13.72
CA MET A 348 3.37 5.09 14.83
C MET A 348 3.56 6.03 16.03
N ASN A 349 4.78 6.54 16.24
CA ASN A 349 5.12 7.46 17.33
C ASN A 349 5.03 8.94 16.92
N GLY A 350 4.50 9.27 15.75
CA GLY A 350 4.30 10.66 15.30
C GLY A 350 5.60 11.42 15.01
N ARG A 351 6.72 10.71 14.78
CA ARG A 351 8.03 11.30 14.46
C ARG A 351 8.17 11.66 12.98
N VAL A 352 7.21 11.25 12.15
CA VAL A 352 7.19 11.46 10.70
C VAL A 352 6.11 12.47 10.34
N SER A 353 6.39 13.76 10.55
CA SER A 353 5.47 14.87 10.21
C SER A 353 5.96 15.72 9.04
N ASP A 354 7.24 15.58 8.68
CA ASP A 354 7.99 16.41 7.74
C ASP A 354 8.12 15.81 6.33
N VAL A 355 7.28 14.82 5.99
CA VAL A 355 7.28 14.26 4.64
C VAL A 355 6.85 15.31 3.61
N LYS A 356 7.65 15.47 2.56
CA LYS A 356 7.49 16.58 1.59
C LYS A 356 6.43 16.30 0.54
N GLN A 357 6.40 15.10 -0.03
CA GLN A 357 5.47 14.72 -1.10
C GLN A 357 5.10 13.23 -1.06
N TRP A 358 4.15 12.84 -1.91
CA TRP A 358 3.71 11.46 -2.08
C TRP A 358 3.57 11.13 -3.57
N GLY A 359 4.61 10.53 -4.15
CA GLY A 359 4.63 10.16 -5.57
C GLY A 359 4.57 11.34 -6.53
N LYS A 360 4.53 11.02 -7.83
CA LYS A 360 4.56 12.03 -8.91
C LYS A 360 3.28 12.87 -8.98
N HIS A 361 2.14 12.27 -8.63
CA HIS A 361 0.83 12.90 -8.76
C HIS A 361 0.32 13.54 -7.47
N GLY A 362 0.99 13.29 -6.33
CA GLY A 362 0.54 13.75 -5.02
C GLY A 362 -0.70 13.00 -4.55
N ASN A 363 -0.63 12.38 -3.38
CA ASN A 363 -1.80 11.88 -2.67
C ASN A 363 -1.90 12.57 -1.31
N GLU A 364 -2.69 13.63 -1.24
CA GLU A 364 -2.88 14.42 -0.02
C GLU A 364 -3.50 13.59 1.10
N GLU A 365 -4.46 12.71 0.78
CA GLU A 365 -5.11 11.84 1.76
C GLU A 365 -4.10 10.89 2.42
N ALA A 366 -3.24 10.24 1.63
CA ALA A 366 -2.21 9.35 2.16
C ALA A 366 -1.16 10.11 2.99
N LEU A 367 -0.77 11.30 2.55
CA LEU A 367 0.16 12.16 3.28
C LEU A 367 -0.43 12.62 4.62
N LEU A 368 -1.70 13.04 4.62
CA LEU A 368 -2.43 13.44 5.83
C LEU A 368 -2.60 12.24 6.77
N ALA A 369 -3.03 11.09 6.27
CA ALA A 369 -3.21 9.88 7.06
C ALA A 369 -1.91 9.41 7.75
N MET A 370 -0.79 9.44 7.02
CA MET A 370 0.52 9.09 7.57
C MET A 370 0.96 10.11 8.64
N LYS A 371 0.86 11.42 8.35
CA LYS A 371 1.25 12.48 9.30
C LYS A 371 0.33 12.56 10.53
N ALA A 372 -0.93 12.16 10.38
CA ALA A 372 -1.91 12.17 11.45
C ALA A 372 -1.62 11.13 12.53
N MET A 373 -0.76 10.14 12.31
CA MET A 373 -0.42 9.08 13.27
C MET A 373 0.32 9.61 14.51
N LYS A 374 -0.37 10.34 15.40
CA LYS A 374 0.19 10.80 16.67
C LYS A 374 0.41 9.62 17.63
N ALA A 375 1.43 9.75 18.48
CA ALA A 375 1.72 8.81 19.56
C ALA A 375 0.52 8.72 20.52
N VAL A 376 0.20 7.50 20.96
CA VAL A 376 -0.72 7.30 22.09
C VAL A 376 -0.01 7.78 23.35
N GLY A 377 -0.23 9.05 23.69
CA GLY A 377 -0.04 9.54 25.06
C GLY A 377 -1.12 8.93 25.95
N ALA A 378 -0.78 8.67 27.22
CA ALA A 378 -1.69 8.10 28.21
C ALA A 378 -3.09 8.73 28.16
N LYS A 379 -4.12 7.93 28.51
CA LYS A 379 -5.52 8.37 28.63
C LYS A 379 -5.56 9.75 29.32
N PRO A 380 -6.00 10.82 28.62
CA PRO A 380 -5.98 12.16 29.18
C PRO A 380 -6.87 12.23 30.42
N SER A 381 -6.48 13.05 31.41
CA SER A 381 -7.34 13.32 32.58
C SER A 381 -8.67 13.92 32.12
N ASN A 382 -9.70 13.87 32.96
CA ASN A 382 -11.00 14.46 32.63
C ASN A 382 -10.90 15.98 32.34
N GLU A 383 -9.98 16.71 32.96
CA GLU A 383 -9.75 18.13 32.62
C GLU A 383 -9.16 18.28 31.21
N VAL A 384 -8.13 17.49 30.88
CA VAL A 384 -7.48 17.54 29.56
C VAL A 384 -8.44 17.10 28.45
N LYS A 385 -9.32 16.13 28.71
CA LYS A 385 -10.41 15.75 27.77
C LYS A 385 -11.36 16.91 27.51
N LYS A 386 -11.75 17.62 28.58
CA LYS A 386 -12.66 18.76 28.50
C LYS A 386 -12.04 19.93 27.73
N GLU A 387 -10.77 20.22 27.97
CA GLU A 387 -10.01 21.26 27.27
C GLU A 387 -9.89 20.95 25.77
N LYS A 388 -9.46 19.73 25.41
CA LYS A 388 -9.39 19.30 24.01
C LYS A 388 -10.74 19.28 23.31
N PHE A 389 -11.81 18.88 24.02
CA PHE A 389 -13.15 18.94 23.47
C PHE A 389 -13.60 20.39 23.26
N MET A 390 -13.21 21.31 24.14
CA MET A 390 -13.48 22.73 23.99
C MET A 390 -12.76 23.32 22.76
N GLU A 391 -11.49 22.99 22.54
CA GLU A 391 -10.74 23.39 21.32
C GLU A 391 -11.45 22.91 20.04
N LEU A 392 -11.98 21.69 20.05
CA LEU A 392 -12.73 21.16 18.93
C LEU A 392 -14.06 21.91 18.71
N VAL A 393 -14.76 22.27 19.80
CA VAL A 393 -15.98 23.07 19.75
C VAL A 393 -15.72 24.47 19.20
N ASP A 394 -14.59 25.09 19.53
CA ASP A 394 -14.17 26.40 19.01
C ASP A 394 -14.04 26.39 17.47
N LEU A 395 -13.67 25.25 16.88
CA LEU A 395 -13.60 25.07 15.42
C LEU A 395 -14.97 24.77 14.79
N VAL A 396 -15.87 24.13 15.53
CA VAL A 396 -17.18 23.69 15.03
C VAL A 396 -18.21 24.82 15.05
N ILE A 397 -18.21 25.66 16.10
CA ILE A 397 -19.17 26.78 16.25
C ILE A 397 -19.17 27.73 15.04
N PRO A 398 -18.01 28.17 14.51
CA PRO A 398 -17.98 28.99 13.30
C PRO A 398 -18.57 28.30 12.07
N LYS A 399 -18.34 26.98 11.92
CA LYS A 399 -18.82 26.21 10.76
C LYS A 399 -20.34 26.07 10.78
N ILE A 400 -20.93 25.79 11.95
CA ILE A 400 -22.41 25.71 12.07
C ILE A 400 -23.07 27.09 11.91
N ALA A 401 -22.39 28.17 12.30
CA ALA A 401 -22.90 29.54 12.14
C ALA A 401 -23.11 29.96 10.68
N VAL A 402 -22.37 29.37 9.74
CA VAL A 402 -22.48 29.64 8.29
C VAL A 402 -23.05 28.44 7.51
N TYR A 403 -23.43 27.37 8.20
CA TYR A 403 -23.88 26.14 7.55
C TYR A 403 -25.21 26.34 6.84
N LYS A 404 -25.30 25.88 5.59
CA LYS A 404 -26.51 25.86 4.76
C LYS A 404 -26.90 24.41 4.46
N LYS A 405 -28.15 24.03 4.74
CA LYS A 405 -28.67 22.70 4.38
C LYS A 405 -28.76 22.61 2.85
N LYS A 406 -28.38 21.47 2.27
CA LYS A 406 -28.45 21.23 0.81
C LYS A 406 -29.88 21.52 0.31
N GLY A 407 -30.00 22.35 -0.72
CA GLY A 407 -31.30 22.80 -1.24
C GLY A 407 -31.91 24.04 -0.55
N CYS A 408 -31.31 24.55 0.52
CA CYS A 408 -31.75 25.78 1.19
C CYS A 408 -30.72 26.91 0.99
N PRO A 409 -31.13 28.08 0.46
CA PRO A 409 -30.23 29.21 0.25
C PRO A 409 -29.83 29.92 1.54
N GLU A 410 -30.65 29.81 2.59
CA GLU A 410 -30.44 30.44 3.90
C GLU A 410 -29.61 29.56 4.85
N VAL A 411 -28.88 30.19 5.78
CA VAL A 411 -28.18 29.48 6.87
C VAL A 411 -29.15 28.68 7.72
N LEU A 412 -28.71 27.58 8.33
CA LEU A 412 -29.57 26.73 9.15
C LEU A 412 -29.92 27.40 10.48
N VAL A 413 -28.96 28.08 11.10
CA VAL A 413 -29.17 28.87 12.32
C VAL A 413 -29.55 30.30 11.90
N LYS A 414 -30.85 30.57 11.81
CA LYS A 414 -31.39 31.82 11.23
C LYS A 414 -31.73 32.87 12.30
N ARG A 415 -32.18 32.43 13.47
CA ARG A 415 -32.63 33.29 14.56
C ARG A 415 -31.75 33.14 15.79
N GLN A 416 -31.77 34.14 16.67
CA GLN A 416 -31.01 34.11 17.93
C GLN A 416 -31.38 32.91 18.80
N SER A 417 -32.64 32.49 18.78
CA SER A 417 -33.15 31.32 19.52
C SER A 417 -32.76 29.97 18.91
N ASP A 418 -32.26 29.94 17.66
CA ASP A 418 -31.80 28.71 17.00
C ASP A 418 -30.43 28.26 17.54
N TRP A 419 -29.77 29.05 18.38
CA TRP A 419 -28.59 28.62 19.14
C TRP A 419 -28.94 27.72 20.34
N PHE A 420 -30.21 27.65 20.73
CA PHE A 420 -30.64 26.85 21.88
C PHE A 420 -30.30 25.35 21.78
N PRO A 421 -30.51 24.66 20.64
CA PRO A 421 -30.13 23.25 20.48
C PRO A 421 -28.63 23.01 20.64
N VAL A 422 -27.80 23.90 20.08
CA VAL A 422 -26.33 23.83 20.21
C VAL A 422 -25.91 24.05 21.66
N PHE A 423 -26.47 25.08 22.32
CA PHE A 423 -26.23 25.33 23.74
C PHE A 423 -26.63 24.13 24.61
N ARG A 424 -27.79 23.53 24.35
CA ARG A 424 -28.27 22.34 25.06
C ARG A 424 -27.36 21.14 24.89
N LEU A 425 -26.91 20.89 23.67
CA LEU A 425 -25.99 19.81 23.35
C LEU A 425 -24.66 19.95 24.12
N LEU A 426 -24.08 21.15 24.13
CA LEU A 426 -22.84 21.43 24.85
C LEU A 426 -23.03 21.44 26.39
N ASN A 427 -24.23 21.78 26.86
CA ASN A 427 -24.59 21.65 28.26
C ASN A 427 -24.71 20.18 28.70
N GLY A 428 -25.31 19.33 27.89
CA GLY A 428 -25.41 17.88 28.15
C GLY A 428 -24.05 17.21 28.24
N TRP A 429 -23.03 17.74 27.54
CA TRP A 429 -21.63 17.32 27.67
C TRP A 429 -20.85 18.07 28.77
N GLY A 430 -21.52 18.86 29.61
CA GLY A 430 -20.91 19.54 30.76
C GLY A 430 -19.94 20.68 30.41
N LEU A 431 -19.94 21.19 29.18
CA LEU A 431 -19.11 22.33 28.77
C LEU A 431 -19.69 23.67 29.24
N PHE A 432 -21.01 23.83 29.13
CA PHE A 432 -21.73 25.02 29.59
C PHE A 432 -22.82 24.65 30.60
N ASN A 433 -23.26 25.60 31.43
CA ASN A 433 -24.23 25.36 32.50
C ASN A 433 -25.56 26.09 32.20
N MET A 434 -26.68 25.36 32.30
CA MET A 434 -28.05 25.88 32.15
C MET A 434 -28.38 27.05 33.11
N GLY A 435 -27.79 27.07 34.30
CA GLY A 435 -27.95 28.16 35.27
C GLY A 435 -27.20 29.44 34.88
N THR A 436 -26.29 29.37 33.90
CA THR A 436 -25.49 30.52 33.44
C THR A 436 -25.36 30.58 31.90
N PRO A 437 -26.47 30.72 31.14
CA PRO A 437 -26.42 30.76 29.66
C PRO A 437 -25.56 31.89 29.10
N THR A 438 -25.37 32.96 29.88
CA THR A 438 -24.50 34.09 29.55
C THR A 438 -23.06 33.68 29.24
N ALA A 439 -22.55 32.58 29.81
CA ALA A 439 -21.21 32.07 29.53
C ALA A 439 -21.07 31.63 28.06
N PHE A 440 -22.06 30.90 27.54
CA PHE A 440 -22.10 30.51 26.13
C PHE A 440 -22.26 31.73 25.22
N CYS A 441 -23.14 32.69 25.54
CA CYS A 441 -23.30 33.90 24.74
C CYS A 441 -21.99 34.71 24.63
N LYS A 442 -21.24 34.85 25.74
CA LYS A 442 -19.93 35.53 25.74
C LYS A 442 -18.91 34.78 24.90
N HIS A 443 -18.88 33.45 25.03
CA HIS A 443 -17.98 32.61 24.27
C HIS A 443 -18.26 32.67 22.76
N LEU A 444 -19.53 32.59 22.36
CA LEU A 444 -19.96 32.76 20.97
C LEU A 444 -19.55 34.13 20.41
N ALA A 445 -19.72 35.20 21.18
CA ALA A 445 -19.28 36.55 20.79
C ALA A 445 -17.77 36.61 20.54
N HIS A 446 -16.97 35.99 21.41
CA HIS A 446 -15.52 35.94 21.25
C HIS A 446 -15.08 35.15 20.01
N LEU A 447 -15.73 34.04 19.68
CA LEU A 447 -15.45 33.29 18.45
C LEU A 447 -15.79 34.11 17.20
N TYR A 448 -16.82 34.94 17.28
CA TYR A 448 -17.23 35.81 16.17
C TYR A 448 -16.26 36.96 15.91
N GLU A 449 -15.52 37.43 16.91
CA GLU A 449 -14.43 38.42 16.75
C GLU A 449 -13.28 37.88 15.88
N LYS A 450 -13.10 36.55 15.87
CA LYS A 450 -12.06 35.85 15.08
C LYS A 450 -12.50 35.55 13.65
N LEU A 451 -13.75 35.83 13.29
CA LEU A 451 -14.29 35.60 11.95
C LEU A 451 -14.25 36.88 11.10
N PRO A 452 -13.89 36.79 9.81
CA PRO A 452 -13.82 37.94 8.92
C PRO A 452 -15.17 38.69 8.84
N PRO A 453 -15.19 40.05 8.81
CA PRO A 453 -16.44 40.81 8.83
C PRO A 453 -17.24 40.85 7.51
N GLU A 454 -18.56 40.94 7.70
CA GLU A 454 -19.63 41.59 6.92
C GLU A 454 -20.08 41.12 5.52
N ASN A 455 -19.40 40.18 4.83
CA ASN A 455 -19.92 39.67 3.54
C ASN A 455 -20.33 38.18 3.52
N THR A 456 -20.51 37.57 4.68
CA THR A 456 -21.00 36.18 4.79
C THR A 456 -22.32 36.19 5.53
N GLU A 457 -23.39 35.70 4.89
CA GLU A 457 -24.65 35.36 5.58
C GLU A 457 -24.33 34.39 6.72
N ARG A 458 -24.38 34.89 7.96
CA ARG A 458 -24.01 34.15 9.18
C ARG A 458 -25.08 34.28 10.24
N ALA A 459 -25.16 33.29 11.11
CA ALA A 459 -26.12 33.23 12.21
C ALA A 459 -26.00 34.43 13.17
N PRO A 460 -27.11 34.98 13.69
CA PRO A 460 -27.08 36.10 14.63
C PRO A 460 -26.57 35.66 16.01
N LEU A 461 -25.87 36.55 16.74
CA LEU A 461 -25.46 36.32 18.12
C LEU A 461 -26.68 36.24 19.05
N CYS A 462 -26.72 35.25 19.94
CA CYS A 462 -27.78 35.06 20.93
C CYS A 462 -27.53 35.85 22.23
N LYS A 463 -28.61 36.17 22.94
CA LYS A 463 -28.60 36.70 24.32
C LYS A 463 -29.17 35.66 25.27
N TRP A 464 -28.98 35.86 26.58
CA TRP A 464 -29.43 34.92 27.60
C TRP A 464 -30.93 34.58 27.50
N LYS A 465 -31.78 35.56 27.13
CA LYS A 465 -33.23 35.37 26.97
C LYS A 465 -33.59 34.42 25.83
N ASP A 466 -32.76 34.35 24.78
CA ASP A 466 -32.99 33.50 23.61
C ASP A 466 -32.72 32.03 23.91
N LEU A 467 -31.84 31.78 24.89
CA LEU A 467 -31.47 30.46 25.40
C LEU A 467 -32.30 30.04 26.61
N ALA A 468 -33.05 30.97 27.21
CA ALA A 468 -33.83 30.76 28.43
C ALA A 468 -35.15 29.98 28.20
N GLN A 469 -35.20 29.05 27.23
CA GLN A 469 -36.35 28.17 26.98
C GLN A 469 -36.53 27.08 28.05
N VAL A 470 -36.09 27.36 29.27
CA VAL A 470 -35.78 26.46 30.40
C VAL A 470 -37.02 25.78 31.01
N LYS A 471 -38.20 25.88 30.39
CA LYS A 471 -39.47 25.44 31.01
C LYS A 471 -40.41 24.64 30.11
N SER A 472 -39.96 24.20 28.94
CA SER A 472 -40.77 23.27 28.13
C SER A 472 -40.25 21.85 28.29
N ASP A 473 -41.11 21.00 28.87
CA ASP A 473 -40.93 19.56 29.11
C ASP A 473 -40.16 18.77 28.03
N PRO A 474 -40.39 18.92 26.70
CA PRO A 474 -39.66 18.16 25.68
C PRO A 474 -38.15 18.39 25.66
N PHE A 475 -37.68 19.55 26.14
CA PHE A 475 -36.26 19.87 26.13
C PHE A 475 -35.57 19.57 27.46
N GLU A 476 -36.22 18.87 28.40
CA GLU A 476 -35.57 18.36 29.62
C GLU A 476 -34.66 17.16 29.35
N TYR A 477 -34.89 16.43 28.25
CA TYR A 477 -34.11 15.29 27.81
C TYR A 477 -32.85 15.69 27.06
N ALA A 478 -31.87 14.78 27.02
CA ALA A 478 -30.63 14.97 26.27
C ALA A 478 -30.90 15.35 24.80
N ALA A 479 -30.27 16.43 24.32
CA ALA A 479 -30.48 16.92 22.95
C ALA A 479 -30.16 15.87 21.87
N LEU A 480 -29.27 14.92 22.20
CA LEU A 480 -28.89 13.79 21.36
C LEU A 480 -30.02 12.80 21.09
N GLU A 481 -31.05 12.80 21.95
CA GLU A 481 -32.15 11.84 21.99
C GLU A 481 -33.50 12.47 21.62
N TRP A 482 -33.53 13.76 21.26
CA TRP A 482 -34.78 14.41 20.85
C TRP A 482 -35.47 13.70 19.68
N TRP A 483 -34.72 13.05 18.80
CA TRP A 483 -35.30 12.23 17.72
C TRP A 483 -36.16 11.05 18.22
N LYS A 484 -35.97 10.59 19.47
CA LYS A 484 -36.76 9.52 20.11
C LYS A 484 -38.09 10.03 20.70
N LEU A 485 -38.32 11.35 20.77
CA LEU A 485 -39.54 11.91 21.35
C LEU A 485 -40.69 11.87 20.33
N SER A 486 -41.80 11.25 20.75
CA SER A 486 -43.06 11.18 20.01
C SER A 486 -43.85 12.50 20.13
N SER A 487 -44.76 12.75 19.18
CA SER A 487 -45.46 14.04 19.06
C SER A 487 -46.32 14.41 20.28
N ASP A 488 -46.78 13.41 21.04
CA ASP A 488 -47.52 13.55 22.29
C ASP A 488 -46.67 14.08 23.47
N LYS A 489 -45.33 13.97 23.38
CA LYS A 489 -44.39 14.48 24.39
C LYS A 489 -43.87 15.90 24.13
N LEU A 490 -44.34 16.55 23.06
CA LEU A 490 -43.92 17.90 22.65
C LEU A 490 -44.58 19.04 23.44
N GLY A 491 -45.65 18.75 24.20
CA GLY A 491 -46.37 19.75 25.00
C GLY A 491 -46.86 20.92 24.14
N SER A 492 -46.40 22.14 24.45
CA SER A 492 -46.76 23.37 23.73
C SER A 492 -45.83 23.73 22.57
N VAL A 493 -44.81 22.90 22.27
CA VAL A 493 -43.85 23.13 21.19
C VAL A 493 -44.43 22.61 19.87
N SER A 494 -44.43 23.44 18.82
CA SER A 494 -44.86 22.99 17.49
C SER A 494 -43.90 21.96 16.90
N LEU A 495 -44.45 20.97 16.17
CA LEU A 495 -43.67 19.92 15.51
C LEU A 495 -42.63 20.50 14.54
N GLU A 496 -42.97 21.56 13.80
CA GLU A 496 -42.05 22.26 12.90
C GLU A 496 -40.84 22.84 13.63
N ARG A 497 -41.07 23.48 14.78
CA ARG A 497 -39.99 24.05 15.59
C ARG A 497 -39.10 22.95 16.18
N PHE A 498 -39.70 21.85 16.60
CA PHE A 498 -38.99 20.71 17.13
C PHE A 498 -38.09 20.05 16.07
N ASN A 499 -38.63 19.79 14.88
CA ASN A 499 -37.88 19.23 13.76
C ASN A 499 -36.72 20.13 13.33
N HIS A 500 -36.93 21.46 13.31
CA HIS A 500 -35.87 22.43 13.05
C HIS A 500 -34.72 22.34 14.07
N TYR A 501 -35.04 22.11 15.35
CA TYR A 501 -34.03 21.93 16.40
C TYR A 501 -33.27 20.60 16.25
N CYS A 502 -33.95 19.51 15.88
CA CYS A 502 -33.31 18.24 15.55
C CYS A 502 -32.36 18.37 14.34
N ASP A 503 -32.76 19.11 13.31
CA ASP A 503 -31.92 19.40 12.15
C ASP A 503 -30.61 20.12 12.54
N ILE A 504 -30.68 21.10 13.45
CA ILE A 504 -29.51 21.81 13.98
C ILE A 504 -28.58 20.87 14.75
N VAL A 505 -29.14 20.00 15.60
CA VAL A 505 -28.35 19.00 16.35
C VAL A 505 -27.65 18.04 15.40
N ASN A 506 -28.34 17.55 14.37
CA ASN A 506 -27.78 16.63 13.39
C ASN A 506 -26.68 17.29 12.55
N ALA A 507 -26.89 18.53 12.11
CA ALA A 507 -25.87 19.30 11.41
C ALA A 507 -24.63 19.52 12.29
N PHE A 508 -24.83 19.88 13.56
CA PHE A 508 -23.72 20.05 14.52
C PHE A 508 -22.93 18.76 14.71
N LYS A 509 -23.60 17.62 14.93
CA LYS A 509 -22.96 16.29 15.04
C LYS A 509 -22.13 15.96 13.80
N LYS A 510 -22.68 16.19 12.61
CA LYS A 510 -22.01 15.92 11.34
C LYS A 510 -20.74 16.76 11.20
N ILE A 511 -20.83 18.06 11.50
CA ILE A 511 -19.67 18.97 11.46
C ILE A 511 -18.64 18.59 12.53
N LEU A 512 -19.09 18.22 13.73
CA LEU A 512 -18.24 17.77 14.83
C LEU A 512 -17.47 16.50 14.45
N GLY A 513 -18.14 15.49 13.89
CA GLY A 513 -17.50 14.25 13.42
C GLY A 513 -16.47 14.51 12.32
N ALA A 514 -16.83 15.32 11.32
CA ALA A 514 -15.90 15.70 10.24
C ALA A 514 -14.71 16.52 10.76
N THR A 515 -14.94 17.44 11.71
CA THR A 515 -13.86 18.26 12.29
C THR A 515 -12.97 17.42 13.20
N ALA A 516 -13.53 16.49 13.98
CA ALA A 516 -12.76 15.57 14.80
C ALA A 516 -11.86 14.66 13.96
N LEU A 517 -12.36 14.20 12.80
CA LEU A 517 -11.57 13.44 11.84
C LEU A 517 -10.40 14.28 11.30
N LEU A 518 -10.65 15.55 10.93
CA LEU A 518 -9.61 16.48 10.45
C LEU A 518 -8.55 16.79 11.52
N GLU A 519 -8.98 16.99 12.76
CA GLU A 519 -8.09 17.28 13.89
C GLU A 519 -7.46 16.01 14.51
N ASN A 520 -7.80 14.83 13.97
CA ASN A 520 -7.41 13.51 14.46
C ASN A 520 -7.67 13.32 15.97
N VAL A 521 -8.90 13.63 16.36
CA VAL A 521 -9.40 13.53 17.71
C VAL A 521 -10.39 12.36 17.79
N ASP A 522 -10.09 11.35 18.60
CA ASP A 522 -11.05 10.28 18.88
C ASP A 522 -12.14 10.81 19.81
N LEU A 523 -13.31 11.10 19.23
CA LEU A 523 -14.49 11.55 19.97
C LEU A 523 -14.86 10.59 21.10
N LYS A 524 -14.67 9.27 20.96
CA LYS A 524 -14.98 8.31 22.03
C LYS A 524 -14.05 8.45 23.23
N GLU A 525 -12.82 8.91 23.02
CA GLU A 525 -11.85 9.09 24.10
C GLU A 525 -12.02 10.44 24.82
N ILE A 526 -12.43 11.48 24.11
CA ILE A 526 -12.50 12.85 24.63
C ILE A 526 -13.91 13.34 25.00
N LEU A 527 -14.98 12.72 24.49
CA LEU A 527 -16.34 13.13 24.81
C LEU A 527 -16.60 12.94 26.31
N PRO A 528 -17.01 14.00 27.03
CA PRO A 528 -17.45 13.87 28.41
C PRO A 528 -18.67 12.95 28.52
N LYS A 529 -18.84 12.31 29.68
CA LYS A 529 -20.09 11.60 29.98
C LYS A 529 -21.26 12.57 29.90
N GLN A 530 -22.38 12.13 29.32
CA GLN A 530 -23.60 12.91 29.31
C GLN A 530 -24.11 13.14 30.74
N VAL A 531 -24.60 14.35 31.01
CA VAL A 531 -25.09 14.80 32.32
C VAL A 531 -26.63 14.97 32.33
N ASP A 532 -27.25 14.95 31.15
CA ASP A 532 -28.71 15.09 30.99
C ASP A 532 -29.44 13.77 31.29
N LYS A 533 -30.76 13.87 31.51
CA LYS A 533 -31.64 12.70 31.65
C LYS A 533 -31.79 12.00 30.30
N GLU A 534 -31.60 10.69 30.30
CA GLU A 534 -31.92 9.81 29.17
C GLU A 534 -33.45 9.71 28.99
N VAL A 535 -33.91 9.64 27.75
CA VAL A 535 -35.31 9.35 27.40
C VAL A 535 -35.59 7.90 27.82
N PRO A 536 -36.64 7.62 28.61
CA PRO A 536 -37.03 6.25 28.94
C PRO A 536 -37.33 5.47 27.66
N ASP A 537 -36.77 4.26 27.55
CA ASP A 537 -37.00 3.37 26.40
C ASP A 537 -38.50 3.29 26.08
N SER A 538 -38.90 3.85 24.94
CA SER A 538 -40.21 3.58 24.37
C SER A 538 -40.18 2.23 23.67
N ASP A 539 -41.20 1.40 23.89
CA ASP A 539 -41.46 0.17 23.14
C ASP A 539 -41.75 0.46 21.65
N THR A 540 -40.84 1.09 20.91
CA THR A 540 -40.77 1.13 19.44
C THR A 540 -39.62 2.01 18.96
N LYS A 541 -38.53 1.36 18.52
CA LYS A 541 -37.72 1.58 17.30
C LYS A 541 -36.23 1.33 17.58
N ASN A 542 -35.69 0.33 16.90
CA ASN A 542 -34.31 -0.14 17.01
C ASN A 542 -33.31 0.94 16.56
N ASP A 543 -32.14 0.96 17.21
CA ASP A 543 -31.02 1.88 16.95
C ASP A 543 -30.28 1.63 15.60
N ASP A 544 -30.78 0.73 14.73
CA ASP A 544 -30.10 0.28 13.49
C ASP A 544 -30.60 0.90 12.16
N GLU A 545 -31.55 1.85 12.19
CA GLU A 545 -32.04 2.53 10.97
C GLU A 545 -31.35 3.90 10.73
N MET A 546 -30.03 3.92 10.53
CA MET A 546 -29.33 5.13 10.04
C MET A 546 -28.27 4.85 8.95
N THR A 547 -28.28 3.65 8.36
CA THR A 547 -27.45 3.34 7.17
C THR A 547 -28.27 3.04 5.92
N ALA A 548 -29.47 3.59 5.79
CA ALA A 548 -30.21 3.55 4.53
C ALA A 548 -31.09 4.80 4.35
N GLU A 549 -31.16 5.24 3.08
CA GLU A 549 -32.07 6.23 2.50
C GLU A 549 -31.67 7.71 2.61
N ASP A 550 -30.73 8.09 1.72
CA ASP A 550 -31.02 9.19 0.79
C ASP A 550 -32.30 8.82 0.03
N GLY A 551 -33.37 9.60 0.21
CA GLY A 551 -34.66 9.37 -0.43
C GLY A 551 -35.45 10.66 -0.61
N SER A 552 -35.31 11.25 -1.80
CA SER A 552 -36.01 12.41 -2.42
C SER A 552 -35.62 13.82 -1.99
#